data_AF-A0A9P5P9D5-F1
#
_entry.id   AF-A0A9P5P9D5-F1
#
_cell.length_a   1.000
_cell.length_b   1.000
_cell.length_c   1.000
_cell.angle_alpha   90.00
_cell.angle_beta   90.00
_cell.angle_gamma   90.00
#
_symmetry.space_group_name_H-M   'P 1'
#
loop_
_entity.id
_entity.type
_entity.pdbx_description
1 polymer ?
#
loop_
_entity_poly.entity_id
_entity_poly.type
_entity_poly.pdbx_seq_one_letter_code
_entity_poly.pdbx_strand_id
1 'polypeptide(L)'
;MPYSVGSGFAPGYMNRPPSWTTFVNREKKREIGWREEAHIILNKSYANIFTNHKAVKQSKKLTDHGWNIIKDELVQLLSVHKTQCLADKHRVMHQECYSCLKQEYARILAMSDLRVEPFPLLGDILTNKVFEDYIWNTPDDEDLSKEFCASQLSEHLPSILDEWRSAKTKELIEIMQKVCPEATAADLNLLTTLFGCKGCGSTIHFPQMFYHRCCVSNNAPV
;
A
#
# COMPACT_ATOMS: atom_id res chain seq x y z
N MET A 1 -48.09 -43.33 -24.54
CA MET A 1 -48.15 -43.24 -23.06
C MET A 1 -46.81 -42.74 -22.57
N PRO A 2 -46.79 -41.68 -21.74
CA PRO A 2 -45.60 -40.98 -21.31
C PRO A 2 -45.09 -41.55 -19.98
N TYR A 3 -43.77 -41.56 -19.78
CA TYR A 3 -43.19 -41.58 -18.44
C TYR A 3 -42.34 -40.34 -18.26
N SER A 4 -42.95 -39.38 -17.59
CA SER A 4 -42.30 -38.26 -16.93
C SER A 4 -41.44 -38.78 -15.78
N VAL A 5 -40.16 -38.42 -15.75
CA VAL A 5 -39.38 -38.46 -14.50
C VAL A 5 -39.03 -37.02 -14.18
N GLY A 6 -39.80 -36.45 -13.25
CA GLY A 6 -39.54 -35.15 -12.67
C GLY A 6 -38.32 -35.23 -11.76
N SER A 7 -37.25 -34.55 -12.14
CA SER A 7 -36.22 -34.12 -11.20
C SER A 7 -36.77 -32.92 -10.43
N GLY A 8 -37.40 -33.22 -9.29
CA GLY A 8 -37.73 -32.22 -8.29
C GLY A 8 -36.45 -31.58 -7.77
N PHE A 9 -36.07 -30.43 -8.32
CA PHE A 9 -35.17 -29.51 -7.67
C PHE A 9 -35.85 -29.03 -6.39
N ALA A 10 -35.47 -29.62 -5.25
CA ALA A 10 -35.71 -29.00 -3.96
C ALA A 10 -34.94 -27.68 -3.92
N PRO A 11 -35.59 -26.52 -3.67
CA PRO A 11 -34.85 -25.30 -3.35
C PRO A 11 -34.31 -25.45 -1.93
N GLY A 12 -33.11 -26.04 -1.85
CA GLY A 12 -32.27 -25.99 -0.68
C GLY A 12 -31.84 -24.55 -0.41
N TYR A 13 -31.92 -24.17 0.87
CA TYR A 13 -31.26 -22.99 1.45
C TYR A 13 -31.74 -21.63 0.93
N MET A 14 -33.01 -21.30 1.21
CA MET A 14 -33.30 -19.89 1.51
C MET A 14 -32.47 -19.48 2.73
N ASN A 15 -31.45 -18.66 2.48
CA ASN A 15 -30.71 -17.90 3.47
C ASN A 15 -31.67 -17.24 4.46
N ARG A 16 -31.87 -17.86 5.62
CA ARG A 16 -32.50 -17.20 6.76
C ARG A 16 -31.54 -16.07 7.16
N PRO A 17 -31.93 -14.78 7.06
CA PRO A 17 -31.04 -13.71 7.49
C PRO A 17 -30.64 -13.97 8.95
N PRO A 18 -29.36 -13.79 9.34
CA PRO A 18 -28.91 -14.07 10.69
C PRO A 18 -29.85 -13.37 11.68
N SER A 19 -30.24 -14.09 12.74
CA SER A 19 -31.25 -13.71 13.74
C SER A 19 -31.07 -12.33 14.39
N TRP A 20 -29.98 -11.63 14.11
CA TRP A 20 -29.64 -10.33 14.68
C TRP A 20 -30.47 -9.14 14.13
N THR A 21 -31.15 -9.28 12.98
CA THR A 21 -32.02 -8.20 12.44
C THR A 21 -33.18 -7.87 13.38
N THR A 22 -33.46 -8.76 14.34
CA THR A 22 -34.57 -8.66 15.30
C THR A 22 -34.14 -8.22 16.70
N PHE A 23 -32.87 -8.35 17.10
CA PHE A 23 -32.47 -8.18 18.52
C PHE A 23 -31.87 -6.82 18.88
N VAL A 24 -31.12 -6.17 17.98
CA VAL A 24 -30.75 -4.76 18.16
C VAL A 24 -31.63 -3.95 17.21
N ASN A 25 -32.64 -3.29 17.78
CA ASN A 25 -33.64 -2.49 17.06
C ASN A 25 -32.98 -1.72 15.89
N ARG A 26 -33.54 -1.86 14.68
CA ARG A 26 -33.14 -1.05 13.51
C ARG A 26 -33.10 0.44 13.83
N GLU A 27 -33.90 0.87 14.79
CA GLU A 27 -34.03 2.25 15.26
C GLU A 27 -32.91 2.65 16.21
N LYS A 28 -32.56 1.82 17.20
CA LYS A 28 -31.45 2.10 18.14
C LYS A 28 -30.09 2.21 17.45
N LYS A 29 -29.86 1.47 16.35
CA LYS A 29 -28.68 1.62 15.47
C LYS A 29 -28.72 2.88 14.63
N ARG A 30 -29.92 3.31 14.21
CA ARG A 30 -30.12 4.55 13.44
C ARG A 30 -29.90 5.77 14.34
N GLU A 31 -30.35 5.71 15.59
CA GLU A 31 -30.16 6.76 16.60
C GLU A 31 -28.69 7.05 16.93
N ILE A 32 -27.81 6.05 16.85
CA ILE A 32 -26.37 6.21 17.13
C ILE A 32 -25.53 6.41 15.87
N GLY A 33 -26.10 6.33 14.67
CA GLY A 33 -25.38 6.52 13.41
C GLY A 33 -24.51 5.35 12.92
N TRP A 34 -24.50 4.20 13.61
CA TRP A 34 -23.57 3.08 13.33
C TRP A 34 -24.16 1.96 12.46
N ARG A 35 -25.27 2.25 11.75
CA ARG A 35 -25.95 1.25 10.92
C ARG A 35 -25.06 0.72 9.79
N GLU A 36 -24.34 1.61 9.13
CA GLU A 36 -23.55 1.28 7.95
C GLU A 36 -22.32 0.46 8.34
N GLU A 37 -21.58 0.90 9.37
CA GLU A 37 -20.48 0.15 9.94
C GLU A 37 -20.91 -1.24 10.36
N ALA A 38 -22.01 -1.39 11.11
CA ALA A 38 -22.47 -2.69 11.57
C ALA A 38 -22.87 -3.63 10.43
N HIS A 39 -23.29 -3.10 9.28
CA HIS A 39 -23.52 -3.89 8.06
C HIS A 39 -22.20 -4.33 7.41
N ILE A 40 -21.20 -3.45 7.37
CA ILE A 40 -19.85 -3.76 6.88
C ILE A 40 -19.18 -4.88 7.71
N ILE A 41 -19.33 -4.87 9.04
CA ILE A 41 -18.77 -5.91 9.92
C ILE A 41 -19.32 -7.30 9.57
N LEU A 42 -20.62 -7.38 9.28
CA LEU A 42 -21.32 -8.64 9.05
C LEU A 42 -21.06 -9.27 7.69
N ASN A 43 -20.67 -8.46 6.71
CA ASN A 43 -20.32 -8.95 5.38
C ASN A 43 -18.83 -9.31 5.26
N LYS A 44 -18.02 -9.06 6.30
CA LYS A 44 -16.61 -9.44 6.36
C LYS A 44 -16.38 -10.68 7.22
N SER A 45 -15.19 -11.29 7.10
CA SER A 45 -14.77 -12.48 7.87
C SER A 45 -14.83 -12.32 9.41
N TYR A 46 -15.00 -11.10 9.90
CA TYR A 46 -15.15 -10.76 11.33
C TYR A 46 -16.59 -10.89 11.85
N ALA A 47 -17.55 -11.29 11.01
CA ALA A 47 -18.94 -11.48 11.40
C ALA A 47 -19.10 -12.36 12.65
N ASN A 48 -18.26 -13.39 12.81
CA ASN A 48 -18.31 -14.31 13.94
C ASN A 48 -17.90 -13.68 15.27
N ILE A 49 -16.95 -12.74 15.28
CA ILE A 49 -16.50 -12.06 16.50
C ILE A 49 -17.58 -11.09 16.98
N PHE A 50 -18.16 -10.36 16.04
CA PHE A 50 -19.21 -9.39 16.32
C PHE A 50 -20.54 -10.05 16.72
N THR A 51 -20.97 -11.10 16.03
CA THR A 51 -22.22 -11.82 16.34
C THR A 51 -22.16 -12.62 17.63
N ASN A 52 -20.96 -13.03 18.09
CA ASN A 52 -20.79 -13.73 19.36
C ASN A 52 -20.51 -12.82 20.55
N HIS A 53 -20.35 -11.51 20.34
CA HIS A 53 -20.12 -10.57 21.42
C HIS A 53 -21.31 -10.56 22.41
N LYS A 54 -21.04 -10.62 23.72
CA LYS A 54 -22.08 -10.71 24.77
C LYS A 54 -23.13 -9.58 24.74
N ALA A 55 -22.73 -8.38 24.33
CA ALA A 55 -23.64 -7.24 24.15
C ALA A 55 -24.55 -7.39 22.93
N VAL A 56 -24.15 -8.20 21.95
CA VAL A 56 -24.89 -8.46 20.69
C VAL A 56 -25.71 -9.75 20.80
N LYS A 57 -25.18 -10.77 21.48
CA LYS A 57 -25.76 -12.10 21.67
C LYS A 57 -26.63 -12.14 22.94
N GLN A 58 -27.67 -11.31 22.99
CA GLN A 58 -28.63 -11.33 24.09
C GLN A 58 -29.89 -12.11 23.69
N SER A 59 -30.26 -13.11 24.49
CA SER A 59 -31.47 -13.92 24.29
C SER A 59 -32.76 -13.22 24.72
N LYS A 60 -32.65 -12.17 25.55
CA LYS A 60 -33.79 -11.42 26.08
C LYS A 60 -34.05 -10.17 25.24
N LYS A 61 -35.33 -9.77 25.15
CA LYS A 61 -35.72 -8.51 24.50
C LYS A 61 -35.05 -7.35 25.23
N LEU A 62 -34.40 -6.47 24.47
CA LEU A 62 -33.63 -5.36 25.00
C LEU A 62 -34.57 -4.27 25.57
N THR A 63 -34.58 -4.10 26.89
CA THR A 63 -35.27 -2.99 27.57
C THR A 63 -34.44 -1.70 27.46
N ASP A 64 -35.02 -0.53 27.77
CA ASP A 64 -34.27 0.73 27.73
C ASP A 64 -33.18 0.80 28.80
N HIS A 65 -33.46 0.23 29.97
CA HIS A 65 -32.43 0.05 31.01
C HIS A 65 -31.31 -0.88 30.54
N GLY A 66 -31.66 -2.02 29.92
CA GLY A 66 -30.67 -2.95 29.35
C GLY A 66 -29.86 -2.33 28.21
N TRP A 67 -30.48 -1.47 27.40
CA TRP A 67 -29.80 -0.72 26.35
C TRP A 67 -28.76 0.26 26.90
N ASN A 68 -29.11 1.05 27.93
CA ASN A 68 -28.18 2.01 28.52
C ASN A 68 -26.95 1.32 29.13
N ILE A 69 -27.08 0.09 29.63
CA ILE A 69 -25.96 -0.69 30.16
C ILE A 69 -25.01 -1.16 29.03
N ILE A 70 -25.55 -1.56 27.88
CA ILE A 70 -24.72 -2.14 26.80
C ILE A 70 -24.27 -1.12 25.74
N LYS A 71 -24.88 0.07 25.72
CA LYS A 71 -24.67 1.07 24.66
C LYS A 71 -23.20 1.45 24.55
N ASP A 72 -22.56 1.77 25.67
CA ASP A 72 -21.17 2.24 25.66
C ASP A 72 -20.20 1.13 25.25
N GLU A 73 -20.42 -0.10 25.73
CA GLU A 73 -19.63 -1.27 25.32
C GLU A 73 -19.80 -1.58 23.82
N LEU A 74 -21.01 -1.44 23.28
CA LEU A 74 -21.28 -1.63 21.86
C LEU A 74 -20.65 -0.51 21.01
N VAL A 75 -20.71 0.75 21.45
CA VAL A 75 -20.07 1.88 20.77
C VAL A 75 -18.55 1.73 20.78
N GLN A 76 -17.97 1.26 21.88
CA GLN A 76 -16.54 0.99 21.96
C GLN A 76 -16.13 -0.13 20.99
N LEU A 77 -16.87 -1.24 20.96
CA LEU A 77 -16.63 -2.35 20.03
C LEU A 77 -16.71 -1.89 18.55
N LEU A 78 -17.74 -1.10 18.21
CA LEU A 78 -17.94 -0.57 16.87
C LEU A 78 -16.84 0.44 16.49
N SER A 79 -16.42 1.28 17.43
CA SER A 79 -15.31 2.23 17.22
C SER A 79 -14.00 1.51 16.91
N VAL A 80 -13.63 0.50 17.71
CA VAL A 80 -12.41 -0.31 17.47
C VAL A 80 -12.45 -0.97 16.09
N HIS A 81 -13.60 -1.55 15.72
CA HIS A 81 -13.74 -2.17 14.41
C HIS A 81 -13.71 -1.14 13.28
N LYS A 82 -14.28 0.05 13.46
CA LYS A 82 -14.21 1.13 12.47
C LYS A 82 -12.76 1.55 12.23
N THR A 83 -11.98 1.79 13.28
CA THR A 83 -10.56 2.10 13.18
C THR A 83 -9.78 0.99 12.47
N GLN A 84 -10.01 -0.28 12.83
CA GLN A 84 -9.36 -1.40 12.17
C GLN A 84 -9.74 -1.50 10.68
N CYS A 85 -11.01 -1.27 10.34
CA CYS A 85 -11.50 -1.32 8.97
C CYS A 85 -10.87 -0.20 8.13
N LEU A 86 -10.72 1.00 8.68
CA LEU A 86 -10.01 2.10 8.03
C LEU A 86 -8.54 1.75 7.83
N ALA A 87 -7.84 1.29 8.87
CA ALA A 87 -6.44 0.86 8.76
C ALA A 87 -6.23 -0.25 7.72
N ASP A 88 -7.13 -1.24 7.65
CA ASP A 88 -7.08 -2.29 6.63
C ASP A 88 -7.32 -1.73 5.22
N LYS A 89 -8.27 -0.80 5.05
CA LYS A 89 -8.50 -0.12 3.77
C LYS A 89 -7.26 0.65 3.32
N HIS A 90 -6.64 1.41 4.23
CA HIS A 90 -5.43 2.17 3.93
C HIS A 90 -4.30 1.23 3.52
N ARG A 91 -4.09 0.16 4.29
CA ARG A 91 -3.07 -0.84 3.96
C ARG A 91 -3.26 -1.41 2.56
N VAL A 92 -4.48 -1.78 2.19
CA VAL A 92 -4.78 -2.30 0.84
C VAL A 92 -4.53 -1.23 -0.22
N MET A 93 -5.04 -0.03 -0.01
CA MET A 93 -4.86 1.11 -0.92
C MET A 93 -3.38 1.43 -1.17
N HIS A 94 -2.56 1.55 -0.12
CA HIS A 94 -1.12 1.79 -0.26
C HIS A 94 -0.40 0.62 -0.93
N GLN A 95 -0.79 -0.62 -0.64
CA GLN A 95 -0.23 -1.81 -1.30
C GLN A 95 -0.52 -1.81 -2.81
N GLU A 96 -1.74 -1.42 -3.19
CA GLU A 96 -2.15 -1.33 -4.59
C GLU A 96 -1.41 -0.21 -5.32
N CYS A 97 -1.30 0.99 -4.73
CA CYS A 97 -0.54 2.07 -5.36
C CYS A 97 0.96 1.73 -5.46
N TYR A 98 1.57 1.17 -4.41
CA TYR A 98 2.97 0.70 -4.48
C TYR A 98 3.17 -0.34 -5.58
N SER A 99 2.24 -1.30 -5.70
CA SER A 99 2.28 -2.31 -6.77
C SER A 99 2.16 -1.67 -8.15
N CYS A 100 1.30 -0.67 -8.30
CA CYS A 100 1.14 0.09 -9.54
C CYS A 100 2.41 0.87 -9.91
N LEU A 101 2.95 1.68 -8.97
CA LEU A 101 4.19 2.43 -9.16
C LEU A 101 5.35 1.50 -9.52
N LYS A 102 5.45 0.35 -8.86
CA LYS A 102 6.49 -0.65 -9.15
C LYS A 102 6.39 -1.18 -10.58
N GLN A 103 5.18 -1.49 -11.05
CA GLN A 103 4.96 -1.99 -12.41
C GLN A 103 5.27 -0.94 -13.45
N GLU A 104 4.79 0.29 -13.25
CA GLU A 104 5.00 1.38 -14.19
C GLU A 104 6.47 1.79 -14.25
N TYR A 105 7.14 1.85 -13.10
CA TYR A 105 8.58 2.10 -13.05
C TYR A 105 9.38 1.01 -13.77
N ALA A 106 9.03 -0.26 -13.57
CA ALA A 106 9.66 -1.36 -14.29
C ALA A 106 9.45 -1.26 -15.81
N ARG A 107 8.28 -0.79 -16.25
CA ARG A 107 7.98 -0.51 -17.66
C ARG A 107 8.90 0.57 -18.22
N ILE A 108 9.07 1.67 -17.49
CA ILE A 108 9.96 2.78 -17.87
C ILE A 108 11.41 2.29 -17.96
N LEU A 109 11.90 1.55 -16.96
CA LEU A 109 13.24 0.97 -16.97
C LEU A 109 13.47 0.03 -18.16
N ALA A 110 12.48 -0.80 -18.53
CA ALA A 110 12.60 -1.71 -19.65
C ALA A 110 12.73 -1.00 -21.02
N MET A 111 12.22 0.23 -21.12
CA MET A 111 12.31 1.06 -22.32
C MET A 111 13.54 1.97 -22.33
N SER A 112 14.27 2.06 -21.22
CA SER A 112 15.40 2.99 -21.04
C SER A 112 16.74 2.32 -21.31
N ASP A 113 17.71 3.08 -21.84
CA ASP A 113 19.10 2.59 -21.98
C ASP A 113 19.92 2.87 -20.73
N LEU A 114 19.93 1.89 -19.81
CA LEU A 114 20.65 1.95 -18.55
C LEU A 114 22.18 2.00 -18.70
N ARG A 115 22.71 1.80 -19.93
CA ARG A 115 24.16 1.91 -20.21
C ARG A 115 24.59 3.35 -20.37
N VAL A 116 23.67 4.21 -20.79
CA VAL A 116 23.94 5.62 -21.09
C VAL A 116 23.52 6.50 -19.92
N GLU A 117 22.32 6.26 -19.38
CA GLU A 117 21.78 7.07 -18.29
C GLU A 117 21.60 6.25 -17.01
N PRO A 118 22.20 6.66 -15.87
CA PRO A 118 21.94 6.01 -14.61
C PRO A 118 20.51 6.29 -14.13
N PHE A 119 19.87 5.27 -13.59
CA PHE A 119 18.57 5.31 -12.96
C PHE A 119 18.70 4.93 -11.48
N PRO A 120 17.96 5.64 -10.59
CA PRO A 120 17.84 5.27 -9.19
C PRO A 120 17.14 3.92 -9.00
N LEU A 121 17.14 3.42 -7.76
CA LEU A 121 16.21 2.35 -7.39
C LEU A 121 14.81 2.94 -7.14
N LEU A 122 13.78 2.11 -7.26
CA LEU A 122 12.41 2.53 -6.93
C LEU A 122 12.33 3.11 -5.51
N GLY A 123 13.07 2.54 -4.55
CA GLY A 123 13.14 3.06 -3.19
C GLY A 123 13.58 4.52 -3.13
N ASP A 124 14.61 4.90 -3.88
CA ASP A 124 15.10 6.29 -3.92
C ASP A 124 14.04 7.24 -4.51
N ILE A 125 13.30 6.79 -5.53
CA ILE A 125 12.17 7.55 -6.10
C ILE A 125 11.07 7.75 -5.05
N LEU A 126 10.69 6.69 -4.33
CA LEU A 126 9.61 6.74 -3.35
C LEU A 126 9.98 7.53 -2.09
N THR A 127 11.26 7.75 -1.81
CA THR A 127 11.72 8.66 -0.75
C THR A 127 11.70 10.13 -1.15
N ASN A 128 11.38 10.47 -2.40
CA ASN A 128 11.14 11.85 -2.77
C ASN A 128 9.85 12.34 -2.10
N LYS A 129 9.89 13.56 -1.55
CA LYS A 129 8.76 14.15 -0.83
C LYS A 129 7.45 14.13 -1.59
N VAL A 130 7.48 14.27 -2.92
CA VAL A 130 6.28 14.21 -3.76
C VAL A 130 5.58 12.85 -3.61
N PHE A 131 6.33 11.75 -3.64
CA PHE A 131 5.78 10.41 -3.46
C PHE A 131 5.55 10.06 -1.99
N GLU A 132 6.36 10.58 -1.07
CA GLU A 132 6.16 10.38 0.36
C GLU A 132 4.83 11.01 0.80
N ASP A 133 4.59 12.27 0.44
CA ASP A 133 3.35 12.97 0.76
C ASP A 133 2.16 12.31 0.07
N TYR A 134 2.30 11.92 -1.20
CA TYR A 134 1.24 11.24 -1.93
C TYR A 134 0.91 9.85 -1.38
N ILE A 135 1.91 9.05 -1.02
CA ILE A 135 1.66 7.69 -0.51
C ILE A 135 1.15 7.76 0.92
N TRP A 136 1.64 8.65 1.78
CA TRP A 136 1.33 8.60 3.22
C TRP A 136 0.29 9.61 3.68
N ASN A 137 0.07 10.71 2.96
CA ASN A 137 -0.80 11.81 3.38
C ASN A 137 -2.09 11.96 2.55
N THR A 138 -2.39 11.05 1.60
CA THR A 138 -3.66 11.09 0.86
C THR A 138 -4.86 10.77 1.76
N PRO A 139 -5.92 11.60 1.75
CA PRO A 139 -7.17 11.35 2.47
C PRO A 139 -7.88 10.04 2.08
N ASP A 140 -8.55 9.41 3.04
CA ASP A 140 -9.23 8.10 2.91
C ASP A 140 -10.33 8.04 1.85
N ASP A 141 -10.80 9.20 1.38
CA ASP A 141 -11.87 9.37 0.40
C ASP A 141 -11.37 9.63 -1.03
N GLU A 142 -10.05 9.80 -1.22
CA GLU A 142 -9.45 9.92 -2.55
C GLU A 142 -9.10 8.54 -3.11
N ASP A 143 -9.60 8.26 -4.31
CA ASP A 143 -9.30 7.02 -5.03
C ASP A 143 -7.86 7.08 -5.58
N LEU A 144 -6.94 6.37 -4.92
CA LEU A 144 -5.59 6.11 -5.41
C LEU A 144 -5.62 5.09 -6.57
N SER A 145 -6.32 5.44 -7.65
CA SER A 145 -6.48 4.58 -8.81
C SER A 145 -5.13 4.32 -9.49
N LYS A 146 -5.06 3.24 -10.27
CA LYS A 146 -3.84 2.87 -11.01
C LYS A 146 -3.45 3.95 -12.01
N GLU A 147 -4.45 4.54 -12.64
CA GLU A 147 -4.30 5.61 -13.62
C GLU A 147 -3.68 6.84 -12.97
N PHE A 148 -4.08 7.15 -11.73
CA PHE A 148 -3.49 8.24 -10.96
C PHE A 148 -2.04 7.93 -10.58
N CYS A 149 -1.74 6.77 -10.01
CA CYS A 149 -0.35 6.43 -9.62
C CYS A 149 0.58 6.47 -10.85
N ALA A 150 0.12 6.03 -12.03
CA ALA A 150 0.87 6.12 -13.28
C ALA A 150 1.07 7.58 -13.76
N SER A 151 0.05 8.44 -13.65
CA SER A 151 0.17 9.85 -14.05
C SER A 151 1.15 10.60 -13.17
N GLN A 152 1.10 10.39 -11.85
CA GLN A 152 2.06 11.00 -10.91
C GLN A 152 3.49 10.57 -11.19
N LEU A 153 3.70 9.28 -11.48
CA LEU A 153 5.02 8.79 -11.87
C LEU A 153 5.51 9.46 -13.15
N SER A 154 4.67 9.54 -14.18
CA SER A 154 5.06 10.18 -15.44
C SER A 154 5.34 11.68 -15.30
N GLU A 155 4.61 12.38 -14.43
CA GLU A 155 4.75 13.82 -14.23
C GLU A 155 6.03 14.19 -13.47
N HIS A 156 6.31 13.49 -12.37
CA HIS A 156 7.38 13.89 -11.46
C HIS A 156 8.70 13.16 -11.70
N LEU A 157 8.68 11.97 -12.30
CA LEU A 157 9.88 11.18 -12.50
C LEU A 157 10.99 11.91 -13.25
N PRO A 158 10.75 12.67 -14.35
CA PRO A 158 11.83 13.37 -15.05
C PRO A 158 12.62 14.33 -14.14
N SER A 159 11.93 15.16 -13.35
CA SER A 159 12.59 16.10 -12.43
C SER A 159 13.37 15.36 -11.35
N ILE A 160 12.80 14.28 -10.80
CA ILE A 160 13.45 13.48 -9.77
C ILE A 160 14.70 12.80 -10.31
N LEU A 161 14.66 12.31 -11.56
CA LEU A 161 15.82 11.73 -12.23
C LEU A 161 16.92 12.77 -12.41
N ASP A 162 16.60 13.97 -12.85
CA ASP A 162 17.59 15.03 -13.08
C ASP A 162 18.27 15.47 -11.76
N GLU A 163 17.47 15.64 -10.70
CA GLU A 163 17.97 15.94 -9.36
C GLU A 163 18.87 14.83 -8.82
N TRP A 164 18.40 13.58 -8.91
CA TRP A 164 19.15 12.42 -8.43
C TRP A 164 20.46 12.23 -9.21
N ARG A 165 20.44 12.35 -10.54
CA ARG A 165 21.62 12.25 -11.40
C ARG A 165 22.63 13.34 -11.07
N SER A 166 22.16 14.57 -10.88
CA SER A 166 23.02 15.70 -10.52
C SER A 166 23.67 15.50 -9.15
N ALA A 167 22.91 15.06 -8.16
CA ALA A 167 23.41 14.76 -6.82
C ALA A 167 24.44 13.63 -6.85
N LYS A 168 24.16 12.51 -7.53
CA LYS A 168 25.09 11.38 -7.62
C LYS A 168 26.34 11.68 -8.43
N THR A 169 26.22 12.44 -9.51
CA THR A 169 27.38 12.92 -10.28
C THR A 169 28.30 13.75 -9.38
N LYS A 170 27.74 14.65 -8.58
CA LYS A 170 28.50 15.46 -7.64
C LYS A 170 29.20 14.61 -6.58
N GLU A 171 28.50 13.66 -5.95
CA GLU A 171 29.10 12.74 -4.96
C GLU A 171 30.29 11.97 -5.55
N LEU A 172 30.18 11.52 -6.81
CA LEU A 172 31.25 10.77 -7.47
C LEU A 172 32.46 11.64 -7.80
N ILE A 173 32.25 12.89 -8.24
CA ILE A 173 33.32 13.86 -8.46
C ILE A 173 34.06 14.13 -7.15
N GLU A 174 33.34 14.34 -6.05
CA GLU A 174 33.95 14.54 -4.72
C GLU A 174 34.77 13.32 -4.28
N ILE A 175 34.36 12.10 -4.65
CA ILE A 175 35.16 10.89 -4.41
C ILE A 175 36.43 10.89 -5.27
N MET A 176 36.33 11.22 -6.55
CA MET A 176 37.49 11.28 -7.46
C MET A 176 38.49 12.37 -7.02
N GLN A 177 38.00 13.53 -6.60
CA GLN A 177 38.81 14.67 -6.17
C GLN A 177 39.68 14.39 -4.93
N LYS A 178 39.34 13.36 -4.14
CA LYS A 178 40.20 12.90 -3.04
C LYS A 178 41.51 12.27 -3.53
N VAL A 179 41.53 11.76 -4.75
CA VAL A 179 42.69 11.11 -5.37
C VAL A 179 43.29 12.01 -6.46
N CYS A 180 42.45 12.68 -7.24
CA CYS A 180 42.82 13.59 -8.32
C CYS A 180 42.06 14.92 -8.16
N PRO A 181 42.63 15.94 -7.48
CA PRO A 181 41.93 17.18 -7.15
C PRO A 181 41.35 17.96 -8.34
N GLU A 182 41.91 17.77 -9.54
CA GLU A 182 41.46 18.43 -10.77
C GLU A 182 40.32 17.69 -11.48
N ALA A 183 39.87 16.56 -10.95
CA ALA A 183 38.81 15.75 -11.55
C ALA A 183 37.49 16.53 -11.70
N THR A 184 36.86 16.35 -12.85
CA THR A 184 35.61 16.97 -13.28
C THR A 184 34.58 15.91 -13.70
N ALA A 185 33.37 16.35 -14.04
CA ALA A 185 32.32 15.47 -14.54
C ALA A 185 32.71 14.73 -15.84
N ALA A 186 33.55 15.34 -16.68
CA ALA A 186 34.01 14.72 -17.93
C ALA A 186 34.85 13.46 -17.64
N ASP A 187 35.58 13.46 -16.53
CA ASP A 187 36.46 12.37 -16.15
C ASP A 187 35.68 11.12 -15.71
N LEU A 188 34.41 11.23 -15.33
CA LEU A 188 33.55 10.10 -14.98
C LEU A 188 33.34 9.13 -16.15
N ASN A 189 33.28 9.65 -17.37
CA ASN A 189 33.01 8.86 -18.58
C ASN A 189 34.30 8.33 -19.24
N LEU A 190 35.48 8.62 -18.66
CA LEU A 190 36.73 8.08 -19.17
C LEU A 190 36.83 6.58 -18.88
N LEU A 191 37.29 5.82 -19.88
CA LEU A 191 37.56 4.38 -19.72
C LEU A 191 38.60 4.07 -18.64
N THR A 192 39.43 5.05 -18.28
CA THR A 192 40.43 4.92 -17.22
C THR A 192 39.85 5.13 -15.82
N THR A 193 38.63 5.64 -15.71
CA THR A 193 38.00 5.90 -14.42
C THR A 193 37.32 4.64 -13.91
N LEU A 194 37.86 4.09 -12.83
CA LEU A 194 37.43 2.86 -12.19
C LEU A 194 37.12 3.11 -10.72
N PHE A 195 35.95 2.65 -10.28
CA PHE A 195 35.53 2.72 -8.88
C PHE A 195 35.68 1.36 -8.21
N GLY A 196 36.38 1.33 -7.07
CA GLY A 196 36.53 0.12 -6.25
C GLY A 196 35.35 -0.08 -5.30
N CYS A 197 34.67 -1.22 -5.40
CA CYS A 197 33.62 -1.59 -4.46
C CYS A 197 34.23 -2.11 -3.16
N LYS A 198 33.95 -1.45 -2.02
CA LYS A 198 34.42 -1.89 -0.71
C LYS A 198 33.80 -3.23 -0.23
N GLY A 199 32.64 -3.60 -0.76
CA GLY A 199 31.92 -4.80 -0.35
C GLY A 199 32.50 -6.09 -0.93
N CYS A 200 32.78 -6.12 -2.23
CA CYS A 200 33.27 -7.32 -2.93
C CYS A 200 34.67 -7.16 -3.55
N GLY A 201 35.28 -5.96 -3.47
CA GLY A 201 36.60 -5.67 -4.02
C GLY A 201 36.66 -5.50 -5.54
N SER A 202 35.53 -5.57 -6.26
CA SER A 202 35.51 -5.41 -7.72
C SER A 202 35.77 -3.95 -8.15
N THR A 203 36.37 -3.78 -9.32
CA THR A 203 36.49 -2.48 -10.01
C THR A 203 35.38 -2.34 -11.03
N ILE A 204 34.69 -1.20 -11.03
CA ILE A 204 33.46 -0.99 -11.80
C ILE A 204 33.52 0.38 -12.47
N HIS A 205 33.02 0.46 -13.71
CA HIS A 205 32.92 1.72 -14.43
C HIS A 205 31.64 2.49 -14.09
N PHE A 206 31.67 3.79 -14.34
CA PHE A 206 30.45 4.59 -14.47
C PHE A 206 29.72 4.22 -15.78
N PRO A 207 28.37 4.20 -15.82
CA PRO A 207 27.42 4.26 -14.71
C PRO A 207 27.14 2.88 -14.06
N GLN A 208 27.79 1.80 -14.50
CA GLN A 208 27.49 0.42 -14.09
C GLN A 208 27.54 0.19 -12.57
N MET A 209 28.34 0.98 -11.84
CA MET A 209 28.42 0.89 -10.38
C MET A 209 27.09 1.11 -9.65
N PHE A 210 26.13 1.86 -10.23
CA PHE A 210 24.81 2.05 -9.62
C PHE A 210 23.99 0.75 -9.56
N TYR A 211 24.24 -0.18 -10.49
CA TYR A 211 23.53 -1.45 -10.58
C TYR A 211 24.33 -2.62 -10.02
N HIS A 212 25.47 -2.34 -9.40
CA HIS A 212 26.28 -3.37 -8.78
C HIS A 212 25.57 -4.00 -7.59
N ARG A 213 25.65 -5.33 -7.47
CA ARG A 213 24.91 -6.10 -6.45
C ARG A 213 25.13 -5.57 -5.03
N CYS A 214 26.34 -5.12 -4.67
CA CYS A 214 26.59 -4.57 -3.34
C CYS A 214 25.96 -3.20 -3.10
N CYS A 215 25.58 -2.45 -4.14
CA CYS A 215 24.82 -1.20 -3.99
C CYS A 215 23.32 -1.47 -3.82
N VAL A 216 22.82 -2.54 -4.45
CA VAL A 216 21.39 -2.91 -4.43
C VAL A 216 21.02 -3.80 -3.23
N SER A 217 21.97 -4.58 -2.71
CA SER A 217 21.72 -5.56 -1.63
C SER A 217 22.00 -5.01 -0.23
N ASN A 218 22.69 -3.87 -0.11
CA ASN A 218 23.17 -3.37 1.17
C ASN A 218 22.12 -2.49 1.85
N ASN A 219 21.02 -3.11 2.29
CA ASN A 219 20.04 -2.54 3.21
C ASN A 219 20.49 -2.67 4.69
N ALA A 220 21.79 -2.58 4.97
CA ALA A 220 22.29 -2.59 6.33
C ALA A 220 23.09 -1.31 6.59
N PRO A 221 22.64 -0.43 7.50
CA PRO A 221 23.48 0.66 7.97
C PRO A 221 24.67 0.09 8.73
N VAL A 222 25.85 0.68 8.49
CA VAL A 222 27.00 0.62 9.42
C VAL A 222 26.82 1.71 10.45
#